data_AF-A0A4Y2G768-F1
#
_entry.id   AF-A0A4Y2G768-F1
#
_cell.length_a   1.000
_cell.length_b   1.000
_cell.length_c   1.000
_cell.angle_alpha   90.00
_cell.angle_beta   90.00
_cell.angle_gamma   90.00
#
_symmetry.space_group_name_H-M   'P 1'
#
loop_
_entity.id
_entity.type
_entity.pdbx_description
1 polymer ?
#
loop_
_entity_poly.entity_id
_entity_poly.type
_entity_poly.pdbx_seq_one_letter_code
_entity_poly.pdbx_strand_id
1 'polypeptide(L)'
;MATRRQLFFQDKLNIIKENEGGMKHVDAVKKYGLSQSAIATFLKKRKQIEEAVNSNEINPQRKRQEVATNGNIDAVVYSILTNTEYKEEEPFKAVNV
;
A
#
# COMPACT_ATOMS: atom_id res chain seq x y z
N MET A 1 -11.16 -21.94 -14.60
CA MET A 1 -9.91 -21.50 -13.94
C MET A 1 -10.27 -20.77 -12.64
N ALA A 2 -9.72 -21.18 -11.50
CA ALA A 2 -9.97 -20.47 -10.24
C ALA A 2 -9.17 -19.16 -10.23
N THR A 3 -9.86 -18.02 -10.19
CA THR A 3 -9.22 -16.70 -10.16
C THR A 3 -8.73 -16.38 -8.74
N ARG A 4 -7.47 -15.92 -8.63
CA ARG A 4 -6.90 -15.53 -7.33
C ARG A 4 -7.51 -14.21 -6.88
N ARG A 5 -8.33 -14.24 -5.82
CA ARG A 5 -8.91 -13.02 -5.22
C ARG A 5 -7.82 -12.15 -4.62
N GLN A 6 -7.73 -10.90 -5.07
CA GLN A 6 -6.87 -9.88 -4.45
C GLN A 6 -7.69 -9.03 -3.46
N LEU A 7 -7.10 -8.76 -2.30
CA LEU A 7 -7.69 -7.96 -1.23
C LEU A 7 -6.90 -6.66 -1.03
N PHE A 8 -7.58 -5.64 -0.52
CA PHE A 8 -6.94 -4.39 -0.10
C PHE A 8 -6.08 -4.63 1.14
N PHE A 9 -5.11 -3.75 1.39
CA PHE A 9 -4.28 -3.86 2.59
C PHE A 9 -5.10 -3.74 3.87
N GLN A 10 -6.11 -2.87 3.89
CA GLN A 10 -7.00 -2.72 5.03
C GLN A 10 -7.76 -4.02 5.36
N ASP A 11 -8.31 -4.69 4.34
CA ASP A 11 -9.02 -5.97 4.54
C ASP A 11 -8.08 -7.04 5.09
N LYS A 12 -6.85 -7.11 4.58
CA LYS A 12 -5.83 -8.04 5.09
C LYS A 12 -5.49 -7.75 6.55
N LEU A 13 -5.36 -6.48 6.92
CA LEU A 13 -5.08 -6.08 8.29
C LEU A 13 -6.24 -6.44 9.24
N ASN A 14 -7.49 -6.24 8.80
CA ASN A 14 -8.66 -6.63 9.59
C ASN A 14 -8.70 -8.15 9.84
N ILE A 15 -8.38 -8.96 8.82
CA ILE A 15 -8.27 -10.42 8.95
C ILE A 15 -7.19 -10.80 9.98
N ILE A 16 -6.04 -10.11 9.97
CA ILE A 16 -4.95 -10.35 10.93
C ILE A 16 -5.42 -10.02 12.36
N LYS A 17 -6.05 -8.86 12.56
CA LYS A 17 -6.55 -8.42 13.87
C LYS A 17 -7.59 -9.38 14.45
N GLU A 18 -8.53 -9.86 13.65
CA GLU A 18 -9.52 -10.82 14.13
C GLU A 18 -8.92 -12.17 14.51
N ASN A 19 -7.89 -12.62 13.78
CA ASN A 19 -7.16 -13.84 14.10
C ASN A 19 -6.38 -13.70 15.41
N GLU A 20 -5.71 -12.57 15.62
CA GLU A 20 -5.03 -12.23 16.87
C GLU A 20 -6.00 -12.08 18.05
N GLY A 21 -7.22 -11.62 17.78
CA GLY A 21 -8.33 -11.59 18.74
C GLY A 21 -8.88 -12.97 19.12
N GLY A 22 -8.29 -14.06 18.64
CA GLY A 22 -8.64 -15.44 19.00
C GLY A 22 -9.52 -16.16 17.99
N MET A 23 -9.78 -15.59 16.81
CA MET A 23 -10.51 -16.30 15.75
C MET A 23 -9.68 -17.46 15.21
N LYS A 24 -10.25 -18.67 15.22
CA LYS A 24 -9.59 -19.86 14.66
C LYS A 24 -9.43 -19.73 13.14
N HIS A 25 -8.36 -20.30 12.61
CA HIS A 25 -8.08 -20.29 11.17
C HIS A 25 -9.21 -20.84 10.31
N VAL A 26 -9.87 -21.92 10.76
CA VAL A 26 -10.99 -22.55 10.02
C VAL A 26 -12.19 -21.61 9.91
N ASP A 27 -12.45 -20.82 10.96
CA ASP A 27 -13.55 -19.87 10.99
C ASP A 27 -13.25 -18.67 10.11
N ALA A 28 -12.00 -18.20 10.09
CA ALA A 28 -11.55 -17.14 9.19
C ALA A 28 -11.65 -17.57 7.71
N VAL A 29 -11.27 -18.81 7.37
CA VAL A 29 -11.45 -19.37 6.02
C VAL A 29 -12.90 -19.29 5.56
N LYS A 30 -13.83 -19.72 6.43
CA LYS A 30 -15.28 -19.69 6.14
C LYS A 30 -15.81 -18.26 6.02
N LYS A 31 -15.47 -17.38 6.96
CA LYS A 31 -15.95 -16.00 7.02
C LYS A 31 -15.51 -15.19 5.81
N TYR A 32 -14.24 -15.30 5.43
CA TYR A 32 -13.66 -14.47 4.37
C TYR A 32 -13.68 -15.13 2.98
N GLY A 33 -14.04 -16.42 2.89
CA GLY A 33 -14.04 -17.17 1.64
C GLY A 33 -12.64 -17.26 1.03
N LEU A 34 -11.62 -17.41 1.87
CA LEU A 34 -10.22 -17.47 1.47
C LEU A 34 -9.63 -18.82 1.80
N SER A 35 -8.70 -19.30 0.97
CA SER A 35 -7.91 -20.49 1.30
C SER A 35 -7.09 -20.27 2.59
N GLN A 36 -6.91 -21.32 3.37
CA GLN A 36 -6.09 -21.30 4.59
C GLN A 36 -4.66 -20.79 4.33
N SER A 37 -4.07 -21.16 3.18
CA SER A 37 -2.74 -20.70 2.76
C SER A 37 -2.67 -19.18 2.53
N ALA A 38 -3.74 -18.56 2.05
CA ALA A 38 -3.81 -17.10 1.86
C ALA A 38 -3.80 -16.38 3.21
N ILE A 39 -4.57 -16.87 4.18
CA ILE A 39 -4.62 -16.29 5.54
C ILE A 39 -3.26 -16.45 6.23
N ALA A 40 -2.65 -17.64 6.15
CA ALA A 40 -1.30 -17.86 6.67
C ALA A 40 -0.26 -16.93 6.03
N THR A 41 -0.39 -16.64 4.74
CA THR A 41 0.49 -15.69 4.04
C THR A 41 0.32 -14.26 4.56
N PHE A 42 -0.91 -13.83 4.88
CA PHE A 42 -1.15 -12.51 5.46
C PHE A 42 -0.53 -12.38 6.84
N LEU A 43 -0.71 -13.39 7.70
CA LEU A 43 -0.05 -13.43 9.02
C LEU A 43 1.48 -13.36 8.90
N LYS A 44 2.08 -14.14 7.99
CA LYS A 44 3.53 -14.12 7.75
C LYS A 44 4.03 -12.75 7.28
N LYS A 45 3.23 -12.03 6.49
CA LYS A 45 3.56 -10.71 5.96
C LYS A 45 2.98 -9.55 6.79
N ARG A 46 2.63 -9.79 8.06
CA ARG A 46 2.00 -8.80 8.94
C ARG A 46 2.68 -7.44 8.94
N LYS A 47 3.99 -7.39 9.24
CA LYS A 47 4.74 -6.12 9.33
C LYS A 47 4.63 -5.29 8.04
N GLN A 48 4.79 -5.94 6.89
CA GLN A 48 4.67 -5.28 5.58
C GLN A 48 3.26 -4.74 5.33
N ILE A 49 2.23 -5.47 5.79
CA ILE A 49 0.83 -5.05 5.65
C ILE A 49 0.52 -3.87 6.58
N GLU A 50 1.01 -3.90 7.83
CA GLU A 50 0.87 -2.80 8.78
C GLU A 50 1.58 -1.53 8.30
N GLU A 51 2.84 -1.66 7.86
CA GLU A 51 3.62 -0.55 7.27
C GLU A 51 2.90 0.05 6.05
N ALA A 52 2.38 -0.79 5.15
CA ALA A 52 1.68 -0.32 3.95
C ALA A 52 0.33 0.35 4.25
N VAL A 53 -0.32 0.04 5.38
CA VAL A 53 -1.54 0.74 5.82
C VAL A 53 -1.19 2.07 6.49
N ASN A 54 -0.11 2.11 7.27
CA ASN A 54 0.30 3.28 8.02
C ASN A 54 1.06 4.33 7.18
N SER A 55 1.61 3.93 6.03
CA SER A 55 2.22 4.86 5.09
C SER A 55 1.15 5.76 4.48
N ASN A 56 1.10 7.04 4.87
CA ASN A 56 0.19 8.06 4.32
C ASN A 56 0.30 8.23 2.79
N GLU A 57 1.36 7.72 2.19
CA GLU A 57 1.63 7.74 0.75
C GLU A 57 0.82 6.69 -0.03
N ILE A 58 0.22 5.70 0.64
CA ILE A 58 -0.46 4.59 -0.04
C ILE A 58 -1.98 4.80 -0.02
N ASN A 59 -2.56 4.89 -1.21
CA ASN A 59 -4.02 4.91 -1.38
C ASN A 59 -4.67 3.70 -0.68
N PRO A 60 -5.70 3.88 0.18
CA PRO A 60 -6.35 2.79 0.91
C PRO A 60 -6.94 1.70 0.01
N GLN A 61 -7.21 2.01 -1.26
CA GLN A 61 -7.67 1.06 -2.28
C GLN A 61 -6.53 0.25 -2.93
N ARG A 62 -5.28 0.39 -2.47
CA ARG A 62 -4.15 -0.35 -3.05
C ARG A 62 -4.19 -1.82 -2.57
N LYS A 63 -4.13 -2.75 -3.54
CA LYS A 63 -4.14 -4.22 -3.28
C LYS A 63 -2.73 -4.82 -3.17
N ARG A 64 -1.73 -4.15 -3.75
CA ARG A 64 -0.34 -4.61 -3.87
C ARG A 64 0.62 -3.46 -3.56
N GLN A 65 1.69 -3.76 -2.84
CA GLN A 65 2.83 -2.86 -2.71
C GLN A 65 3.80 -3.28 -3.80
N GLU A 66 3.87 -2.46 -4.84
CA GLU A 66 4.83 -2.64 -5.91
C GLU A 66 6.10 -1.88 -5.52
N VAL A 67 7.22 -2.58 -5.55
CA VAL A 67 8.54 -1.98 -5.36
C VAL A 67 8.96 -1.46 -6.73
N ALA A 68 9.02 -0.14 -6.89
CA ALA A 68 9.49 0.47 -8.12
C ALA A 68 10.96 0.09 -8.36
N THR A 69 11.30 -0.30 -9.58
CA THR A 69 12.67 -0.67 -9.96
C THR A 69 13.67 0.47 -9.70
N ASN A 70 13.20 1.71 -9.86
CA ASN A 70 13.97 2.93 -9.68
C ASN A 70 13.46 3.77 -8.51
N GLY A 71 12.95 3.15 -7.43
CA GLY A 71 12.32 3.87 -6.32
C GLY A 71 13.18 5.00 -5.71
N ASN A 72 14.51 4.86 -5.75
CA ASN A 72 15.43 5.92 -5.32
C ASN A 72 15.38 7.14 -6.25
N ILE A 73 15.30 6.94 -7.57
CA ILE A 73 15.17 8.02 -8.56
C ILE A 73 13.80 8.68 -8.40
N ASP A 74 12.75 7.88 -8.24
CA ASP A 74 11.39 8.39 -8.04
C ASP A 74 11.31 9.28 -6.78
N ALA A 75 11.97 8.86 -5.69
CA ALA A 75 12.05 9.66 -4.46
C ALA A 75 12.79 10.99 -4.66
N VAL A 76 13.91 10.97 -5.40
CA VAL A 76 14.68 12.18 -5.74
C VAL A 76 13.83 13.12 -6.62
N VAL A 77 13.19 12.61 -7.67
CA VAL A 77 12.32 13.39 -8.55
C VAL A 77 11.15 13.99 -7.77
N TYR A 78 10.49 13.19 -6.92
CA TYR A 78 9.40 13.68 -6.07
C TYR A 78 9.86 14.83 -5.18
N SER A 79 11.02 14.70 -4.53
CA SER A 79 11.58 15.78 -3.70
C SER A 79 11.86 17.06 -4.48
N ILE A 80 12.36 16.95 -5.72
CA ILE A 80 12.61 18.12 -6.59
C ILE A 80 11.28 18.79 -6.93
N LEU A 81 10.28 18.02 -7.36
CA LEU A 81 8.96 18.53 -7.72
C LEU A 81 8.28 19.24 -6.55
N THR A 82 8.25 18.61 -5.37
CA THR A 82 7.66 19.22 -4.18
C THR A 82 8.38 20.49 -3.76
N ASN A 83 9.70 20.57 -3.95
CA ASN A 83 10.48 21.78 -3.64
C ASN A 83 10.28 22.91 -4.67
N THR A 84 9.94 22.58 -5.91
CA THR A 84 9.65 23.57 -6.97
C THR A 84 8.23 24.13 -6.89
N GLU A 85 7.25 23.36 -6.42
CA GLU A 85 5.87 23.82 -6.22
C GLU A 85 5.75 24.92 -5.14
N TYR A 86 6.73 25.02 -4.22
CA TYR A 86 6.83 26.15 -3.28
C TYR A 86 7.52 27.40 -3.87
N LYS A 87 7.87 27.40 -5.17
CA LYS A 87 8.56 28.50 -5.87
C LYS A 87 7.82 29.00 -7.12
N GLU A 88 6.50 29.09 -7.06
CA GLU A 88 5.78 30.10 -7.84
C GLU A 88 5.49 31.24 -6.83
N GLU A 89 6.01 32.46 -6.96
CA GLU A 89 5.79 33.38 -8.07
C GLU A 89 7.00 34.31 -8.26
N GLU A 90 7.70 34.22 -9.40
CA GLU A 90 7.85 35.41 -10.24
C GLU A 90 7.81 34.94 -11.70
N PRO A 91 6.86 35.43 -12.52
CA PRO A 91 6.84 35.09 -13.93
C PRO A 91 8.12 35.65 -14.57
N PHE A 92 8.86 34.79 -15.27
CA PHE A 92 10.01 35.20 -16.07
C PHE A 92 9.58 36.34 -17.01
N LYS A 93 9.99 37.57 -16.70
CA LYS A 93 9.80 38.71 -17.58
C LYS A 93 10.64 38.46 -18.83
N ALA A 94 9.98 38.21 -19.95
CA ALA A 94 10.63 38.14 -21.25
C ALA A 94 11.32 39.48 -21.50
N VAL A 95 12.67 39.45 -21.56
CA VAL A 95 13.46 40.58 -22.00
C VAL A 95 13.34 40.58 -23.53
N ASN A 96 12.52 41.48 -24.06
CA ASN A 96 12.48 41.74 -25.50
C ASN A 96 13.84 42.34 -25.92
N VAL A 97 14.53 41.64 -26.81
CA VAL A 97 15.73 42.10 -27.53
C VAL A 97 15.29 42.81 -28.81
#